data_AF-A0A354T5A8-F1
#
_entry.id   AF-A0A354T5A8-F1
#
_cell.length_a   1.000
_cell.length_b   1.000
_cell.length_c   1.000
_cell.angle_alpha   90.00
_cell.angle_beta   90.00
_cell.angle_gamma   90.00
#
_symmetry.space_group_name_H-M   'P 1'
#
loop_
_entity.id
_entity.type
_entity.pdbx_description
1 polymer ?
#
loop_
_entity_poly.entity_id
_entity_poly.type
_entity_poly.pdbx_seq_one_letter_code
_entity_poly.pdbx_strand_id
1 'polypeptide(L)'
;MAAPLAPDRHGECLPELFGNRSNDKIVFNASGSGVLEFSALTAGSLGVTFAGGYTPGLGHSFDLLDWTAVSGTGISGLSASLLNASTAGFDPAWIWDTSAFASDGVITIVLVPEPARVFFLACGLMALHLSRRR
;
A
#
# COMPACT_ATOMS: atom_id res chain seq x y z
N MET A 1 23.93 2.03 17.50
CA MET A 1 24.21 3.27 18.23
C MET A 1 23.53 4.39 17.47
N ALA A 2 22.31 4.76 17.88
CA ALA A 2 21.46 5.71 17.16
C ALA A 2 21.92 7.15 17.40
N ALA A 3 21.98 7.96 16.35
CA ALA A 3 22.31 9.38 16.43
C ALA A 3 21.10 10.18 16.96
N PRO A 4 21.31 11.25 17.74
CA PRO A 4 20.23 12.09 18.25
C PRO A 4 19.59 12.91 17.12
N LEU A 5 18.25 12.95 17.11
CA LEU A 5 17.41 13.62 16.11
C LEU A 5 17.58 15.14 16.19
N ALA A 6 17.98 15.78 15.09
CA ALA A 6 17.93 17.23 14.97
C ALA A 6 16.50 17.66 14.58
N PRO A 7 15.87 18.60 15.31
CA PRO A 7 14.56 19.12 14.93
C PRO A 7 14.71 20.03 13.71
N ASP A 8 13.95 19.77 12.64
CA ASP A 8 13.84 20.71 11.53
C ASP A 8 12.86 21.85 11.89
N ARG A 9 13.03 22.99 11.22
CA ARG A 9 12.66 24.36 11.66
C ARG A 9 11.14 24.63 11.82
N HIS A 10 10.32 23.60 11.66
CA HIS A 10 8.85 23.67 11.71
C HIS A 10 8.22 22.70 12.73
N GLY A 11 9.00 21.92 13.50
CA GLY A 11 8.44 21.11 14.59
C GLY A 11 7.61 19.89 14.16
N GLU A 12 7.54 19.59 12.87
CA GLU A 12 6.96 18.36 12.34
C GLU A 12 7.95 17.20 12.54
N CYS A 13 7.56 16.20 13.33
CA CYS A 13 8.34 14.97 13.47
C CYS A 13 8.03 14.08 12.25
N LEU A 14 8.71 14.32 11.14
CA LEU A 14 8.62 13.45 9.97
C LEU A 14 9.40 12.16 10.27
N PRO A 15 8.77 10.98 10.31
CA PRO A 15 9.49 9.72 10.42
C PRO A 15 10.23 9.50 9.08
N GLU A 16 11.51 9.85 9.03
CA GLU A 16 12.38 9.47 7.91
C GLU A 16 12.72 7.98 8.05
N LEU A 17 12.14 7.16 7.17
CA LEU A 17 12.50 5.76 7.03
C LEU A 17 13.84 5.68 6.29
N PHE A 18 14.92 5.45 7.04
CA PHE A 18 16.25 5.28 6.47
C PHE A 18 16.40 3.88 5.88
N GLY A 19 16.29 3.79 4.54
CA GLY A 19 16.53 2.60 3.73
C GLY A 19 17.84 1.87 4.06
N ASN A 20 17.76 0.83 4.91
CA ASN A 20 18.91 0.04 5.35
C ASN A 20 19.12 -1.26 4.54
N ARG A 21 18.52 -1.36 3.36
CA ARG A 21 18.45 -2.56 2.48
C ARG A 21 17.52 -3.69 2.97
N SER A 22 16.81 -3.49 4.07
CA SER A 22 15.56 -4.20 4.39
C SER A 22 14.38 -3.31 3.98
N ASN A 23 13.18 -3.90 3.81
CA ASN A 23 11.96 -3.10 3.63
C ASN A 23 11.81 -2.14 4.81
N ASP A 24 11.53 -0.88 4.49
CA ASP A 24 11.37 0.21 5.44
C ASP A 24 9.97 0.18 6.06
N LYS A 25 9.86 -0.27 7.32
CA LYS A 25 8.59 -0.38 8.05
C LYS A 25 8.55 0.53 9.28
N ILE A 26 7.36 1.03 9.63
CA ILE A 26 7.16 1.66 10.94
C ILE A 26 7.23 0.57 12.01
N VAL A 27 8.30 0.60 12.81
CA VAL A 27 8.50 -0.34 13.92
C VAL A 27 7.98 0.27 15.21
N PHE A 28 6.97 -0.38 15.80
CA PHE A 28 6.44 0.01 17.10
C PHE A 28 7.19 -0.74 18.19
N ASN A 29 8.20 -0.09 18.80
CA ASN A 29 8.92 -0.69 19.92
C ASN A 29 8.11 -0.54 21.23
N ALA A 30 7.00 -1.27 21.34
CA ALA A 30 6.21 -1.32 22.56
C ALA A 30 6.77 -2.40 23.51
N SER A 31 7.25 -2.02 24.68
CA SER A 31 7.53 -2.97 25.76
C SER A 31 6.20 -3.35 26.45
N GLY A 32 5.47 -4.33 25.89
CA GLY A 32 4.20 -4.84 26.45
C GLY A 32 3.06 -4.95 25.42
N SER A 33 1.80 -4.92 25.88
CA SER A 33 0.59 -4.95 25.04
C SER A 33 0.32 -3.59 24.38
N GLY A 34 1.22 -3.14 23.51
CA GLY A 34 1.01 -1.91 22.73
C GLY A 34 -0.19 -2.07 21.79
N VAL A 35 -1.12 -1.11 21.81
CA VAL A 35 -2.28 -1.09 20.92
C VAL A 35 -2.13 0.07 19.93
N LEU A 36 -2.34 -0.22 18.65
CA LEU A 36 -2.55 0.79 17.62
C LEU A 36 -4.05 0.85 17.33
N GLU A 37 -4.65 2.01 17.53
CA GLU A 37 -6.09 2.19 17.42
C GLU A 37 -6.40 3.25 16.37
N PHE A 38 -7.09 2.83 15.31
CA PHE A 38 -7.58 3.65 14.21
C PHE A 38 -9.13 3.69 14.19
N SER A 39 -9.79 2.98 15.10
CA SER A 39 -11.25 2.83 15.13
C SER A 39 -11.98 4.16 15.37
N ALA A 40 -11.38 5.08 16.12
CA ALA A 40 -11.91 6.43 16.33
C ALA A 40 -11.52 7.44 15.23
N LEU A 41 -10.74 7.03 14.23
CA LEU A 41 -10.29 7.93 13.16
C LEU A 41 -11.45 8.28 12.23
N THR A 42 -12.00 9.47 12.41
CA THR A 42 -13.10 10.02 11.59
C THR A 42 -12.61 10.85 10.41
N ALA A 43 -11.34 11.27 10.43
CA ALA A 43 -10.64 11.94 9.35
C ALA A 43 -9.13 11.69 9.46
N GLY A 44 -8.47 11.45 8.33
CA GLY A 44 -7.03 11.17 8.26
C GLY A 44 -6.73 10.03 7.29
N SER A 45 -5.56 10.06 6.66
CA SER A 45 -5.11 9.02 5.74
C SER A 45 -3.62 8.76 5.90
N LEU A 46 -3.21 7.50 5.73
CA LEU A 46 -1.82 7.13 5.55
C LEU A 46 -1.43 7.42 4.10
N GLY A 47 -0.65 8.49 3.90
CA GLY A 47 -0.13 8.86 2.59
C GLY A 47 1.08 8.01 2.21
N VAL A 48 1.01 7.32 1.07
CA VAL A 48 2.17 6.63 0.49
C VAL A 48 2.60 7.38 -0.75
N THR A 49 3.84 7.85 -0.78
CA THR A 49 4.42 8.56 -1.92
C THR A 49 5.82 8.00 -2.18
N PHE A 50 6.20 7.93 -3.46
CA PHE A 50 7.56 7.53 -3.80
C PHE A 50 8.53 8.66 -3.51
N ALA A 51 9.66 8.31 -2.89
CA ALA A 51 10.78 9.22 -2.77
C ALA A 51 11.33 9.58 -4.16
N GLY A 52 11.84 10.82 -4.30
CA GLY A 52 12.38 11.31 -5.56
C GLY A 52 13.49 10.40 -6.11
N GLY A 53 13.34 9.96 -7.35
CA GLY A 53 14.31 9.09 -8.04
C GLY A 53 14.02 7.59 -7.93
N TYR A 54 12.99 7.18 -7.19
CA TYR A 54 12.51 5.79 -7.22
C TYR A 54 11.59 5.55 -8.42
N THR A 55 11.87 4.51 -9.19
CA THR A 55 11.02 4.07 -10.30
C THR A 55 10.23 2.84 -9.85
N PRO A 56 8.90 2.94 -9.66
CA PRO A 56 8.08 1.79 -9.31
C PRO A 56 8.05 0.76 -10.43
N GLY A 57 7.79 -0.50 -10.06
CA GLY A 57 7.84 -1.66 -10.93
C GLY A 57 6.86 -2.74 -10.47
N LEU A 58 6.40 -3.56 -11.41
CA LEU A 58 5.48 -4.66 -11.10
C LEU A 58 6.08 -5.64 -10.10
N GLY A 59 5.26 -6.05 -9.13
CA GLY A 59 5.64 -7.00 -8.10
C GLY A 59 6.51 -6.38 -7.00
N HIS A 60 6.78 -5.09 -7.01
CA HIS A 60 7.39 -4.44 -5.86
C HIS A 60 6.40 -4.40 -4.70
N SER A 61 6.87 -4.83 -3.54
CA SER A 61 6.12 -4.87 -2.29
C SER A 61 6.79 -3.95 -1.27
N PHE A 62 5.96 -3.29 -0.46
CA PHE A 62 6.38 -2.36 0.58
C PHE A 62 5.72 -2.77 1.88
N ASP A 63 6.53 -3.01 2.90
CA ASP A 63 6.08 -3.29 4.26
C ASP A 63 5.95 -1.95 4.99
N LEU A 64 4.73 -1.52 5.30
CA LEU A 64 4.47 -0.22 5.89
C LEU A 64 4.40 -0.29 7.42
N LEU A 65 3.96 -1.42 7.96
CA LEU A 65 3.58 -1.56 9.37
C LEU A 65 4.09 -2.88 9.93
N ASP A 66 4.86 -2.81 11.02
CA ASP A 66 5.37 -4.00 11.69
C ASP A 66 4.32 -4.67 12.59
N TRP A 67 3.74 -5.78 12.11
CA TRP A 67 2.81 -6.60 12.90
C TRP A 67 3.50 -7.47 13.95
N THR A 68 4.80 -7.72 13.82
CA THR A 68 5.51 -8.66 14.71
C THR A 68 5.69 -8.12 16.12
N ALA A 69 5.66 -6.79 16.29
CA ALA A 69 5.82 -6.12 17.58
C ALA A 69 4.48 -5.83 18.30
N VAL A 70 3.34 -6.06 17.64
CA VAL A 70 2.01 -5.82 18.21
C VAL A 70 1.44 -7.14 18.76
N SER A 71 1.69 -7.45 20.03
CA SER A 71 1.11 -8.62 20.70
C SER A 71 -0.27 -8.31 21.32
N GLY A 72 -1.28 -9.15 21.11
CA GLY A 72 -2.61 -9.04 21.76
C GLY A 72 -3.78 -8.85 20.77
N THR A 73 -4.79 -8.03 21.13
CA THR A 73 -5.88 -7.56 20.23
C THR A 73 -5.35 -6.57 19.18
N GLY A 74 -4.30 -6.99 18.47
CA GLY A 74 -3.48 -6.19 17.58
C GLY A 74 -4.29 -5.37 16.58
N ILE A 75 -3.78 -4.16 16.33
CA ILE A 75 -4.27 -3.11 15.43
C ILE A 75 -5.79 -3.10 15.20
N SER A 76 -6.49 -2.21 15.89
CA SER A 76 -7.94 -2.06 15.76
C SER A 76 -8.30 -0.94 14.79
N GLY A 77 -9.27 -1.18 13.91
CA GLY A 77 -9.82 -0.17 13.00
C GLY A 77 -8.95 0.17 11.78
N LEU A 78 -7.87 -0.58 11.54
CA LEU A 78 -7.07 -0.42 10.33
C LEU A 78 -7.78 -1.03 9.12
N SER A 79 -7.84 -0.27 8.03
CA SER A 79 -8.45 -0.71 6.77
C SER A 79 -7.74 -0.06 5.58
N ALA A 80 -7.87 -0.69 4.42
CA ALA A 80 -7.34 -0.12 3.17
C ALA A 80 -7.97 1.23 2.80
N SER A 81 -9.16 1.57 3.33
CA SER A 81 -9.78 2.87 3.06
C SER A 81 -9.03 4.04 3.69
N LEU A 82 -8.15 3.77 4.66
CA LEU A 82 -7.28 4.77 5.27
C LEU A 82 -6.03 5.06 4.43
N LEU A 83 -5.71 4.23 3.43
CA LEU A 83 -4.56 4.44 2.57
C LEU A 83 -4.88 5.47 1.48
N ASN A 84 -4.01 6.46 1.36
CA ASN A 84 -3.93 7.35 0.22
C ASN A 84 -2.59 7.11 -0.49
N ALA A 85 -2.57 6.07 -1.32
CA ALA A 85 -1.36 5.67 -2.05
C ALA A 85 -1.29 6.38 -3.41
N SER A 86 -0.24 7.17 -3.59
CA SER A 86 0.03 7.85 -4.85
C SER A 86 0.29 6.86 -5.98
N THR A 87 -0.22 7.18 -7.16
CA THR A 87 0.05 6.48 -8.42
C THR A 87 0.97 7.30 -9.32
N ALA A 88 1.58 8.37 -8.81
CA ALA A 88 2.54 9.17 -9.56
C ALA A 88 3.72 8.28 -10.01
N GLY A 89 3.94 8.22 -11.33
CA GLY A 89 4.98 7.36 -11.92
C GLY A 89 4.55 5.92 -12.19
N PHE A 90 3.29 5.55 -11.94
CA PHE A 90 2.76 4.24 -12.33
C PHE A 90 2.50 4.15 -13.82
N ASP A 91 2.72 2.96 -14.38
CA ASP A 91 2.07 2.57 -15.63
C ASP A 91 0.54 2.52 -15.41
N PRO A 92 -0.29 3.05 -16.33
CA PRO A 92 -1.74 2.96 -16.23
C PRO A 92 -2.30 1.54 -16.10
N ALA A 93 -1.54 0.51 -16.48
CA ALA A 93 -1.90 -0.89 -16.34
C ALA A 93 -1.66 -1.44 -14.92
N TRP A 94 -1.16 -0.64 -13.97
CA TRP A 94 -0.83 -1.09 -12.62
C TRP A 94 -1.79 -0.50 -11.58
N ILE A 95 -1.99 -1.26 -10.50
CA ILE A 95 -2.78 -0.86 -9.35
C ILE A 95 -2.10 -1.30 -8.06
N TRP A 96 -2.39 -0.59 -6.98
CA TRP A 96 -2.05 -1.03 -5.63
C TRP A 96 -2.94 -2.20 -5.21
N ASP A 97 -2.31 -3.33 -4.86
CA ASP A 97 -2.92 -4.39 -4.08
C ASP A 97 -2.72 -4.09 -2.60
N THR A 98 -3.83 -3.83 -1.91
CA THR A 98 -3.88 -3.53 -0.48
C THR A 98 -4.53 -4.66 0.33
N SER A 99 -4.73 -5.84 -0.28
CA SER A 99 -5.41 -6.96 0.38
C SER A 99 -4.68 -7.43 1.65
N ALA A 100 -3.35 -7.38 1.65
CA ALA A 100 -2.48 -7.72 2.78
C ALA A 100 -2.21 -6.54 3.73
N PHE A 101 -2.75 -5.35 3.47
CA PHE A 101 -2.41 -4.17 4.29
C PHE A 101 -2.95 -4.28 5.71
N ALA A 102 -4.21 -4.69 5.86
CA ALA A 102 -4.87 -4.78 7.16
C ALA A 102 -4.48 -6.04 7.96
N SER A 103 -3.82 -7.03 7.34
CA SER A 103 -3.36 -8.26 7.99
C SER A 103 -1.86 -8.26 8.27
N ASP A 104 -1.08 -7.85 7.27
CA ASP A 104 0.38 -7.99 7.25
C ASP A 104 1.10 -6.65 7.08
N GLY A 105 0.37 -5.55 6.85
CA GLY A 105 0.96 -4.21 6.77
C GLY A 105 1.62 -3.95 5.42
N VAL A 106 1.45 -4.86 4.46
CA VAL A 106 2.12 -4.84 3.17
C VAL A 106 1.18 -4.37 2.08
N ILE A 107 1.71 -3.53 1.17
CA ILE A 107 1.08 -3.20 -0.10
C ILE A 107 1.97 -3.63 -1.26
N THR A 108 1.38 -4.01 -2.39
CA THR A 108 2.13 -4.50 -3.55
C THR A 108 1.62 -3.86 -4.84
N ILE A 109 2.50 -3.68 -5.82
CA ILE A 109 2.13 -3.21 -7.16
C ILE A 109 1.77 -4.41 -8.02
N VAL A 110 0.51 -4.49 -8.46
CA VAL A 110 0.01 -5.57 -9.31
C VAL A 110 -0.53 -5.03 -10.63
N LEU A 111 -0.68 -5.90 -11.61
CA LEU A 111 -1.37 -5.55 -12.85
C LEU A 111 -2.86 -5.32 -12.54
N VAL A 112 -3.44 -4.28 -13.14
CA VAL A 112 -4.90 -4.08 -13.16
C VAL A 112 -5.51 -5.37 -13.72
N PRO A 113 -6.37 -6.06 -12.94
CA PRO A 113 -7.14 -7.16 -13.50
C PRO A 113 -8.01 -6.59 -14.62
N GLU A 114 -7.87 -7.11 -15.84
CA GLU A 114 -8.71 -6.73 -16.98
C GLU A 114 -9.76 -7.81 -17.28
N PRO A 115 -10.73 -8.07 -16.38
CA PRO A 115 -11.69 -9.14 -16.57
C PRO A 115 -12.58 -8.91 -17.80
N ALA A 116 -12.77 -7.66 -18.22
CA ALA A 116 -13.72 -7.30 -19.26
C ALA A 116 -13.13 -7.39 -20.70
N ARG A 117 -11.81 -7.26 -20.89
CA ARG A 117 -11.24 -7.22 -22.25
C ARG A 117 -11.42 -8.54 -22.99
N VAL A 118 -11.14 -9.65 -22.32
CA VAL A 118 -11.36 -10.99 -22.88
C VAL A 118 -12.84 -11.25 -23.11
N PHE A 119 -13.70 -10.79 -22.20
CA PHE A 119 -15.14 -10.99 -22.30
C PHE A 119 -15.74 -10.22 -23.49
N PHE A 120 -15.40 -8.94 -23.66
CA PHE A 120 -15.87 -8.15 -24.80
C PHE A 120 -15.27 -8.61 -26.12
N LEU A 121 -14.01 -9.05 -26.14
CA LEU A 121 -13.40 -9.62 -27.34
C LEU A 121 -14.09 -10.93 -27.72
N ALA A 122 -14.38 -11.81 -26.76
CA ALA A 122 -15.14 -13.03 -26.98
C ALA A 122 -16.57 -12.74 -27.49
N CYS A 123 -17.28 -11.78 -26.86
CA CYS A 123 -18.60 -11.35 -27.32
C CYS A 123 -18.56 -10.73 -28.73
N GLY A 124 -17.54 -9.92 -29.05
CA GLY A 124 -17.36 -9.33 -30.37
C GLY A 124 -17.08 -10.36 -31.45
N LEU A 125 -16.21 -11.34 -31.18
CA LEU A 125 -15.95 -12.47 -32.07
C LEU A 125 -17.19 -13.34 -32.26
N MET A 126 -17.96 -13.57 -31.19
CA MET A 126 -19.23 -14.30 -31.25
C MET A 126 -20.26 -13.56 -32.13
N ALA A 127 -20.37 -12.24 -31.99
CA ALA A 127 -21.27 -11.42 -32.80
C ALA A 127 -20.90 -11.44 -34.28
N LEU A 128 -19.61 -11.33 -34.61
CA LEU A 128 -19.10 -11.45 -35.99
C LEU A 128 -19.34 -12.85 -36.57
N HIS A 129 -19.20 -13.90 -35.76
CA HIS A 129 -19.46 -15.26 -36.19
C HIS A 129 -20.95 -15.50 -36.51
N LEU A 130 -21.83 -14.91 -35.70
CA LEU A 130 -23.28 -14.98 -35.92
C LEU A 130 -23.73 -14.11 -37.12
N SER A 131 -23.08 -12.98 -37.37
CA SER A 131 -23.39 -12.14 -38.54
C SER A 131 -22.92 -12.73 -39.87
N ARG A 132 -21.96 -13.67 -39.86
CA ARG A 132 -21.53 -14.40 -41.07
C ARG A 132 -22.44 -15.58 -41.46
N ARG A 133 -23.37 -15.95 -40.58
CA ARG A 133 -24.33 -17.05 -40.80
C ARG A 133 -25.73 -16.55 -41.19
N ARG A 134 -25.92 -15.24 -41.26
CA ARG A 134 -27.10 -14.59 -41.85
C ARG A 134 -26.72 -14.12 -43.26
#